data_AF-A0A369T2N8-F1
#
_entry.id   AF-A0A369T2N8-F1
#
_cell.length_a   1.000
_cell.length_b   1.000
_cell.length_c   1.000
_cell.angle_alpha   90.00
_cell.angle_beta   90.00
_cell.angle_gamma   90.00
#
_symmetry.space_group_name_H-M   'P 1'
#
loop_
_entity.id
_entity.type
_entity.pdbx_description
1 polymer ?
#
loop_
_entity_poly.entity_id
_entity_poly.type
_entity_poly.pdbx_seq_one_letter_code
_entity_poly.pdbx_strand_id
1 'polypeptide(L)'
;MGPGSGIMEGNGIMLTNVIQTKYNDHMNYLNKIYPYEDTPFYRLSDSYRRMLEVVREIPRLLSDSLYELFVSQKQEVLSHFSEDVRFLMESGSIRELDEEEVNAIVGFVGDLLDSIYSKVVRRISNDLHRYLRWTPETADSGGELIRGCEERYRELISEIAKARAERDFYKEIAESLERTEPPMVGKYRILELLEKYGREMKPVEIANELNLSEVTVRKYIRELLLEGLLVKNDKVRPYTYVLGDPNWRRRLRAKK
;
A
#
# COMPACT_ATOMS: atom_id res chain seq x y z
N MET A 1 -44.79 15.63 25.99
CA MET A 1 -44.16 14.30 25.98
C MET A 1 -44.36 13.71 24.60
N GLY A 2 -43.37 13.82 23.72
CA GLY A 2 -43.41 13.20 22.40
C GLY A 2 -42.54 11.94 22.41
N PRO A 3 -43.09 10.75 22.15
CA PRO A 3 -42.29 9.55 21.91
C PRO A 3 -42.01 9.47 20.40
N GLY A 4 -40.75 9.44 19.98
CA GLY A 4 -40.49 9.23 18.55
C GLY A 4 -39.09 9.47 17.99
N SER A 5 -38.06 9.78 18.79
CA SER A 5 -36.70 10.01 18.27
C SER A 5 -35.71 8.85 18.47
N GLY A 6 -36.07 7.78 19.19
CA GLY A 6 -35.11 6.73 19.60
C GLY A 6 -34.82 5.60 18.60
N ILE A 7 -35.57 5.48 17.49
CA ILE A 7 -35.47 4.31 16.59
C ILE A 7 -34.45 4.53 15.44
N MET A 8 -34.15 5.79 15.09
CA MET A 8 -33.19 6.11 14.02
C MET A 8 -31.73 6.03 14.48
N GLU A 9 -31.41 6.32 15.75
CA GLU A 9 -30.03 6.25 16.28
C GLU A 9 -29.54 4.81 16.45
N GLY A 10 -30.40 3.88 16.86
CA GLY A 10 -30.03 2.47 17.07
C GLY A 10 -29.68 1.71 15.78
N ASN A 11 -30.35 2.03 14.66
CA ASN A 11 -30.04 1.40 13.37
C ASN A 11 -28.73 1.91 12.76
N GLY A 12 -28.38 3.20 12.97
CA GLY A 12 -27.10 3.75 12.52
C GLY A 12 -25.90 3.12 13.22
N ILE A 13 -26.00 2.90 14.54
CA ILE A 13 -24.94 2.26 15.34
C ILE A 13 -24.74 0.79 14.94
N MET A 14 -25.83 0.05 14.72
CA MET A 14 -25.78 -1.33 14.22
C MET A 14 -25.18 -1.44 12.81
N LEU A 15 -25.54 -0.52 11.90
CA LEU A 15 -24.94 -0.46 10.55
C LEU A 15 -23.43 -0.24 10.59
N THR A 16 -23.00 0.69 11.44
CA THR A 16 -21.59 1.05 11.58
C THR A 16 -20.78 -0.13 12.12
N ASN A 17 -21.35 -0.89 13.07
CA ASN A 17 -20.71 -2.09 13.62
C ASN A 17 -20.55 -3.23 12.60
N VAL A 18 -21.53 -3.45 11.73
CA VAL A 18 -21.44 -4.50 10.68
C VAL A 18 -20.37 -4.15 9.64
N ILE A 19 -20.32 -2.89 9.19
CA ILE A 19 -19.29 -2.41 8.27
C ILE A 19 -17.92 -2.48 8.93
N GLN A 20 -17.81 -2.13 10.21
CA GLN A 20 -16.56 -2.18 10.96
C GLN A 20 -16.02 -3.62 11.10
N THR A 21 -16.89 -4.60 11.35
CA THR A 21 -16.49 -6.02 11.40
C THR A 21 -15.96 -6.49 10.05
N LYS A 22 -16.68 -6.20 8.95
CA LYS A 22 -16.22 -6.56 7.60
C LYS A 22 -14.93 -5.85 7.20
N TYR A 23 -14.78 -4.58 7.60
CA TYR A 23 -13.53 -3.84 7.42
C TYR A 23 -12.36 -4.54 8.12
N ASN A 24 -12.54 -4.94 9.37
CA ASN A 24 -11.51 -5.66 10.13
C ASN A 24 -11.17 -7.02 9.48
N ASP A 25 -12.17 -7.75 8.99
CA ASP A 25 -11.96 -9.03 8.28
C ASP A 25 -11.15 -8.83 6.99
N HIS A 26 -11.49 -7.81 6.20
CA HIS A 26 -10.75 -7.47 4.98
C HIS A 26 -9.34 -6.97 5.28
N MET A 27 -9.14 -6.18 6.35
CA MET A 27 -7.82 -5.76 6.81
C MET A 27 -6.96 -6.95 7.22
N ASN A 28 -7.52 -7.89 8.01
CA ASN A 28 -6.82 -9.10 8.43
C ASN A 28 -6.45 -9.98 7.23
N TYR A 29 -7.35 -10.12 6.26
CA TYR A 29 -7.10 -10.85 5.02
C TYR A 29 -5.99 -10.20 4.19
N LEU A 30 -6.06 -8.87 3.99
CA LEU A 30 -5.07 -8.14 3.20
C LEU A 30 -3.69 -8.16 3.87
N ASN A 31 -3.62 -8.00 5.20
CA ASN A 31 -2.38 -8.12 5.96
C ASN A 31 -1.77 -9.52 5.90
N LYS A 32 -2.60 -10.57 5.75
CA LYS A 32 -2.13 -11.95 5.60
C LYS A 32 -1.58 -12.23 4.20
N ILE A 33 -2.13 -11.61 3.17
CA ILE A 33 -1.69 -11.79 1.76
C ILE A 33 -0.52 -10.88 1.44
N TYR A 34 -0.50 -9.68 2.02
CA TYR A 34 0.54 -8.68 1.86
C TYR A 34 1.15 -8.36 3.23
N PRO A 35 1.88 -9.31 3.84
CA PRO A 35 2.57 -9.05 5.09
C PRO A 35 3.59 -7.93 4.88
N TYR A 36 3.65 -7.01 5.84
CA TYR A 36 4.46 -5.80 5.74
C TYR A 36 5.95 -6.10 5.46
N GLU A 37 6.47 -7.14 6.09
CA GLU A 37 7.87 -7.59 5.99
C GLU A 37 8.25 -8.05 4.57
N ASP A 38 7.27 -8.45 3.75
CA ASP A 38 7.48 -8.84 2.36
C ASP A 38 7.25 -7.70 1.38
N THR A 39 6.90 -6.50 1.86
CA THR A 39 6.66 -5.36 0.97
C THR A 39 7.97 -4.87 0.35
N PRO A 40 7.94 -4.39 -0.91
CA PRO A 40 9.09 -3.71 -1.52
C PRO A 40 9.58 -2.53 -0.69
N PHE A 41 8.69 -1.83 0.01
CA PHE A 41 9.01 -0.69 0.87
C PHE A 41 9.83 -1.10 2.09
N TYR A 42 9.44 -2.17 2.79
CA TYR A 42 10.20 -2.70 3.92
C TYR A 42 11.59 -3.15 3.48
N ARG A 43 11.71 -3.85 2.35
CA ARG A 43 13.01 -4.26 1.80
C ARG A 43 13.90 -3.06 1.45
N LEU A 44 13.31 -2.01 0.90
CA LEU A 44 14.02 -0.78 0.55
C LEU A 44 14.47 -0.01 1.80
N SER A 45 13.60 0.08 2.80
CA SER A 45 13.86 0.67 4.13
C SER A 45 15.01 -0.04 4.83
N ASP A 46 14.97 -1.37 4.87
CA ASP A 46 16.00 -2.18 5.51
C ASP A 46 17.34 -2.11 4.77
N SER A 47 17.31 -2.13 3.43
CA SER A 47 18.52 -1.96 2.61
C SER A 47 19.15 -0.58 2.78
N TYR A 48 18.32 0.46 2.86
CA TYR A 48 18.77 1.84 3.11
C TYR A 48 19.41 1.99 4.50
N ARG A 49 18.82 1.38 5.53
CA ARG A 49 19.38 1.34 6.88
C ARG A 49 20.75 0.66 6.90
N ARG A 50 20.87 -0.52 6.28
CA ARG A 50 22.15 -1.25 6.17
C ARG A 50 23.21 -0.44 5.43
N MET A 51 22.83 0.26 4.36
CA MET A 51 23.75 1.14 3.63
C MET A 51 24.24 2.30 4.51
N LEU A 52 23.37 2.94 5.29
CA LEU A 52 23.76 4.00 6.21
C LEU A 52 24.71 3.51 7.31
N GLU A 53 24.50 2.30 7.82
CA GLU A 53 25.40 1.66 8.79
C GLU A 53 26.80 1.46 8.18
N VAL A 54 26.87 0.90 6.97
CA VAL A 54 28.15 0.71 6.26
C VAL A 54 28.84 2.05 6.01
N VAL A 55 28.12 3.06 5.53
CA VAL A 55 28.68 4.40 5.26
C VAL A 55 29.23 5.06 6.54
N ARG A 56 28.64 4.78 7.70
CA ARG A 56 29.14 5.25 9.01
C ARG A 56 30.43 4.55 9.45
N GLU A 57 30.69 3.33 9.00
CA GLU A 57 31.93 2.59 9.31
C GLU A 57 33.10 2.93 8.39
N ILE A 58 32.85 3.41 7.16
CA ILE A 58 33.88 3.78 6.17
C ILE A 58 34.98 4.70 6.73
N PRO A 59 34.68 5.82 7.45
CA PRO A 59 35.74 6.68 8.00
C PRO A 59 36.67 5.94 8.96
N ARG A 60 36.12 5.02 9.76
CA ARG A 60 36.90 4.23 10.71
C ARG A 60 37.83 3.27 9.98
N LEU A 61 37.27 2.47 9.06
CA LEU A 61 38.04 1.52 8.26
C LEU A 61 39.16 2.20 7.47
N LEU A 62 38.87 3.34 6.83
CA LEU A 62 39.89 4.11 6.10
C LEU A 62 40.96 4.68 7.03
N SER A 63 40.58 5.16 8.23
CA SER A 63 41.55 5.67 9.21
C SER A 63 42.47 4.56 9.71
N ASP A 64 41.91 3.38 9.98
CA ASP A 64 42.66 2.19 10.42
C ASP A 64 43.64 1.73 9.32
N SER A 65 43.18 1.61 8.08
CA SER A 65 44.05 1.23 6.95
C SER A 65 45.15 2.26 6.66
N LEU A 66 44.85 3.56 6.81
CA LEU A 66 45.88 4.61 6.67
C LEU A 66 46.92 4.49 7.78
N TYR A 67 46.49 4.24 9.01
CA TYR A 67 47.40 4.05 10.13
C TYR A 67 48.34 2.86 9.90
N GLU A 68 47.81 1.71 9.46
CA GLU A 68 48.62 0.53 9.12
C GLU A 68 49.65 0.81 8.03
N LEU A 69 49.25 1.50 6.95
CA LEU A 69 50.16 1.92 5.88
C LEU A 69 51.28 2.82 6.42
N PHE A 70 50.95 3.79 7.27
CA PHE A 70 51.95 4.69 7.86
C PHE A 70 52.94 3.95 8.77
N VAL A 71 52.46 3.00 9.58
CA VAL A 71 53.34 2.18 10.44
C VAL A 71 54.32 1.36 9.59
N SER A 72 53.84 0.74 8.52
CA SER A 72 54.68 -0.04 7.59
C SER A 72 55.73 0.85 6.91
N GLN A 73 55.32 1.99 6.35
CA GLN A 73 56.22 2.91 5.66
C GLN A 73 57.21 3.61 6.62
N LYS A 74 56.80 3.87 7.86
CA LYS A 74 57.69 4.41 8.90
C LYS A 74 58.89 3.48 9.14
N GLN A 75 58.65 2.18 9.28
CA GLN A 75 59.74 1.23 9.54
C GLN A 75 60.75 1.18 8.39
N GLU A 76 60.26 1.22 7.15
CA GLU A 76 61.09 1.26 5.95
C GLU A 76 61.96 2.52 5.91
N VAL A 77 61.35 3.70 6.14
CA VAL A 77 62.07 4.98 6.19
C VAL A 77 63.12 5.02 7.30
N LEU A 78 62.79 4.51 8.50
CA LEU A 78 63.74 4.47 9.61
C LEU A 78 64.89 3.49 9.36
N SER A 79 64.63 2.37 8.68
CA SER A 79 65.66 1.43 8.27
C SER A 79 66.64 2.08 7.30
N HIS A 80 66.14 2.69 6.22
CA HIS A 80 66.98 3.40 5.25
C HIS A 80 67.74 4.57 5.87
N PHE A 81 67.09 5.34 6.73
CA PHE A 81 67.76 6.43 7.43
C PHE A 81 68.90 5.91 8.34
N SER A 82 68.69 4.78 9.03
CA SER A 82 69.74 4.15 9.82
C SER A 82 70.91 3.65 8.96
N GLU A 83 70.62 3.09 7.78
CA GLU A 83 71.64 2.67 6.80
C GLU A 83 72.44 3.87 6.29
N ASP A 84 71.76 4.97 5.95
CA ASP A 84 72.38 6.20 5.48
C ASP A 84 73.30 6.83 6.55
N VAL A 85 72.87 6.85 7.81
CA VAL A 85 73.70 7.34 8.92
C VAL A 85 74.96 6.49 9.07
N ARG A 86 74.86 5.16 9.01
CA ARG A 86 76.02 4.26 9.06
C ARG A 86 76.95 4.47 7.86
N PHE A 87 76.40 4.60 6.66
CA PHE A 87 77.19 4.88 5.46
C PHE A 87 77.95 6.22 5.56
N LEU A 88 77.31 7.26 6.10
CA LEU A 88 77.94 8.57 6.31
C LEU A 88 79.07 8.50 7.35
N MET A 89 78.96 7.64 8.36
CA MET A 89 80.05 7.35 9.31
C MET A 89 81.21 6.62 8.62
N GLU A 90 80.92 5.56 7.86
CA GLU A 90 81.93 4.76 7.14
C GLU A 90 82.70 5.59 6.09
N SER A 91 82.01 6.54 5.44
CA SER A 91 82.62 7.46 4.47
C SER A 91 83.45 8.59 5.10
N GLY A 92 83.45 8.72 6.42
CA GLY A 92 84.14 9.79 7.15
C GLY A 92 83.50 11.17 7.01
N SER A 93 82.26 11.24 6.50
CA SER A 93 81.52 12.49 6.30
C SER A 93 80.98 13.06 7.62
N ILE A 94 80.74 12.20 8.60
CA ILE A 94 80.34 12.54 9.97
C ILE A 94 81.23 11.81 10.97
N ARG A 95 81.28 12.35 12.20
CA ARG A 95 81.98 11.74 13.34
C ARG A 95 81.47 10.31 13.56
N GLU A 96 82.34 9.42 14.05
CA GLU A 96 81.94 8.13 14.59
C GLU A 96 80.98 8.34 15.78
N LEU A 97 79.75 7.87 15.61
CA LEU A 97 78.73 7.77 16.64
C LEU A 97 78.73 6.34 17.18
N ASP A 98 78.45 6.17 18.47
CA ASP A 98 78.16 4.84 18.99
C ASP A 98 76.75 4.38 18.58
N GLU A 99 76.46 3.08 18.72
CA GLU A 99 75.13 2.55 18.38
C GLU A 99 74.02 3.14 19.26
N GLU A 100 74.32 3.61 20.47
CA GLU A 100 73.32 4.28 21.32
C GLU A 100 72.94 5.65 20.76
N GLU A 101 73.91 6.44 20.29
CA GLU A 101 73.73 7.73 19.63
C GLU A 101 72.96 7.57 18.31
N VAL A 102 73.30 6.56 17.49
CA VAL A 102 72.56 6.26 16.25
C VAL A 102 71.11 5.89 16.56
N ASN A 103 70.88 5.00 17.53
CA ASN A 103 69.52 4.63 17.94
C ASN A 103 68.73 5.81 18.52
N ALA A 104 69.40 6.73 19.23
CA ALA A 104 68.77 7.94 19.74
C ALA A 104 68.32 8.88 18.61
N ILE A 105 69.14 9.05 17.57
CA ILE A 105 68.78 9.86 16.39
C ILE A 105 67.63 9.21 15.62
N VAL A 106 67.71 7.90 15.35
CA VAL A 106 66.64 7.14 14.68
C VAL A 106 65.35 7.20 15.48
N GLY A 107 65.42 7.08 16.81
CA GLY A 107 64.29 7.25 17.72
C GLY A 107 63.66 8.63 17.63
N PHE A 108 64.47 9.69 17.66
CA PHE A 108 64.01 11.07 17.51
C PHE A 108 63.31 11.32 16.15
N VAL A 109 63.87 10.80 15.05
CA VAL A 109 63.23 10.87 13.73
C VAL A 109 61.93 10.07 13.73
N GLY A 110 61.90 8.91 14.39
CA GLY A 110 60.70 8.11 14.58
C GLY A 110 59.57 8.86 15.29
N ASP A 111 59.89 9.59 16.36
CA ASP A 111 58.94 10.40 17.11
C ASP A 111 58.42 11.60 16.29
N LEU A 112 59.30 12.22 15.49
CA LEU A 112 58.89 13.28 14.56
C LEU A 112 57.93 12.75 13.49
N LEU A 113 58.21 11.58 12.93
CA LEU A 113 57.33 10.92 11.96
C LEU A 113 55.97 10.59 12.59
N ASP A 114 55.93 10.08 13.82
CA ASP A 114 54.66 9.82 14.53
C ASP A 114 53.84 11.08 14.76
N SER A 115 54.51 12.19 15.11
CA SER A 115 53.87 13.49 15.29
C SER A 115 53.26 14.01 13.98
N ILE A 116 53.94 13.82 12.85
CA ILE A 116 53.43 14.22 11.53
C ILE A 116 52.29 13.29 11.10
N TYR A 117 52.47 11.98 11.19
CA TYR A 117 51.47 10.99 10.78
C TYR A 117 50.19 11.11 11.60
N SER A 118 50.28 11.29 12.92
CA SER A 118 49.09 11.50 13.75
C SER A 118 48.30 12.76 13.33
N LYS A 119 48.97 13.84 12.93
CA LYS A 119 48.32 15.04 12.38
C LYS A 119 47.66 14.77 11.03
N VAL A 120 48.32 14.02 10.14
CA VAL A 120 47.79 13.66 8.82
C VAL A 120 46.57 12.76 8.97
N VAL A 121 46.67 11.66 9.73
CA VAL A 121 45.55 10.74 10.01
C VAL A 121 44.39 11.49 10.63
N ARG A 122 44.64 12.33 11.64
CA ARG A 122 43.57 13.13 12.26
C ARG A 122 42.90 14.09 11.28
N ARG A 123 43.68 14.72 10.39
CA ARG A 123 43.13 15.64 9.38
C ARG A 123 42.31 14.90 8.33
N ILE A 124 42.83 13.80 7.78
CA ILE A 124 42.12 12.97 6.81
C ILE A 124 40.84 12.39 7.42
N SER A 125 40.92 11.87 8.65
CA SER A 125 39.77 11.34 9.37
C SER A 125 38.70 12.42 9.58
N ASN A 126 39.08 13.64 9.97
CA ASN A 126 38.16 14.77 10.10
C ASN A 126 37.54 15.20 8.76
N ASP A 127 38.34 15.24 7.68
CA ASP A 127 37.87 15.65 6.36
C ASP A 127 36.94 14.59 5.75
N LEU A 128 37.25 13.30 5.91
CA LEU A 128 36.36 12.18 5.59
C LEU A 128 35.08 12.25 6.40
N HIS A 129 35.17 12.49 7.71
CA HIS A 129 34.00 12.63 8.56
C HIS A 129 33.13 13.82 8.15
N ARG A 130 33.73 14.95 7.75
CA ARG A 130 33.00 16.13 7.22
C ARG A 130 32.36 15.87 5.87
N TYR A 131 33.06 15.23 4.94
CA TYR A 131 32.53 14.86 3.63
C TYR A 131 31.37 13.86 3.77
N LEU A 132 31.55 12.87 4.63
CA LEU A 132 30.52 11.87 4.94
C LEU A 132 29.39 12.42 5.82
N ARG A 133 29.58 13.58 6.47
CA ARG A 133 28.54 14.37 7.14
C ARG A 133 27.71 15.22 6.17
N TRP A 134 28.15 15.44 4.94
CA TRP A 134 27.30 16.01 3.88
C TRP A 134 26.44 14.96 3.17
N THR A 135 26.82 13.68 3.23
CA THR A 135 25.98 12.57 2.77
C THR A 135 24.66 12.40 3.58
N PRO A 136 24.55 12.84 4.85
CA PRO A 136 23.31 12.76 5.62
C PRO A 136 22.33 13.93 5.55
N GLU A 137 22.61 15.06 4.89
CA GLU A 137 21.49 15.95 4.49
C GLU A 137 20.58 15.25 3.46
N THR A 138 21.08 14.21 2.80
CA THR A 138 20.31 13.21 2.06
C THR A 138 19.94 11.94 2.85
N ALA A 139 20.37 11.79 4.12
CA ALA A 139 20.05 10.62 4.96
C ALA A 139 18.64 10.69 5.58
N ASP A 140 18.16 11.89 5.90
CA ASP A 140 16.78 12.05 6.35
C ASP A 140 15.80 12.08 5.18
N SER A 141 16.16 12.67 4.02
CA SER A 141 15.23 12.75 2.88
C SER A 141 14.85 11.38 2.31
N GLY A 142 15.80 10.44 2.24
CA GLY A 142 15.52 9.07 1.83
C GLY A 142 14.66 8.32 2.85
N GLY A 143 14.99 8.43 4.13
CA GLY A 143 14.20 7.83 5.22
C GLY A 143 12.78 8.39 5.29
N GLU A 144 12.62 9.70 5.15
CA GLU A 144 11.32 10.37 5.15
C GLU A 144 10.48 10.02 3.91
N LEU A 145 11.08 9.93 2.73
CA LEU A 145 10.41 9.47 1.52
C LEU A 145 9.93 8.02 1.65
N ILE A 146 10.77 7.13 2.19
CA ILE A 146 10.41 5.74 2.43
C ILE A 146 9.27 5.66 3.43
N ARG A 147 9.36 6.38 4.56
CA ARG A 147 8.29 6.46 5.57
C ARG A 147 6.99 6.99 4.98
N GLY A 148 7.05 8.06 4.17
CA GLY A 148 5.87 8.63 3.51
C GLY A 148 5.24 7.65 2.51
N CYS A 149 6.05 6.88 1.78
CA CYS A 149 5.56 5.79 0.93
C CYS A 149 4.93 4.65 1.75
N GLU A 150 5.51 4.27 2.89
CA GLU A 150 4.98 3.26 3.80
C GLU A 150 3.62 3.67 4.37
N GLU A 151 3.49 4.92 4.83
CA GLU A 151 2.24 5.50 5.33
C GLU A 151 1.17 5.47 4.23
N ARG A 152 1.50 5.98 3.04
CA ARG A 152 0.55 6.01 1.91
C ARG A 152 0.14 4.62 1.43
N TYR A 153 1.03 3.64 1.52
CA TYR A 153 0.71 2.25 1.23
C TYR A 153 -0.28 1.67 2.25
N ARG A 154 -0.09 1.94 3.54
CA ARG A 154 -1.04 1.52 4.60
C ARG A 154 -2.39 2.20 4.45
N GLU A 155 -2.41 3.49 4.13
CA GLU A 155 -3.65 4.22 3.82
C GLU A 155 -4.40 3.57 2.66
N LEU A 156 -3.71 3.26 1.55
CA LEU A 156 -4.31 2.62 0.40
C LEU A 156 -4.93 1.25 0.75
N ILE A 157 -4.24 0.43 1.55
CA ILE A 157 -4.78 -0.85 2.04
C ILE A 157 -6.06 -0.63 2.85
N SER A 158 -6.05 0.37 3.74
CA SER A 158 -7.22 0.73 4.55
C SER A 158 -8.40 1.18 3.68
N GLU A 159 -8.16 2.04 2.69
CA GLU A 159 -9.20 2.50 1.75
C GLU A 159 -9.78 1.34 0.94
N ILE A 160 -8.93 0.41 0.46
CA ILE A 160 -9.38 -0.79 -0.26
C ILE A 160 -10.24 -1.67 0.65
N ALA A 161 -9.83 -1.89 1.91
CA ALA A 161 -10.60 -2.68 2.87
C ALA A 161 -11.97 -2.04 3.14
N LYS A 162 -12.00 -0.71 3.30
CA LYS A 162 -13.24 0.05 3.51
C LYS A 162 -14.18 -0.05 2.30
N ALA A 163 -13.67 0.19 1.09
CA ALA A 163 -14.46 0.09 -0.13
C ALA A 163 -15.01 -1.33 -0.35
N ARG A 164 -14.23 -2.37 -0.02
CA ARG A 164 -14.71 -3.77 -0.06
C ARG A 164 -15.80 -4.04 0.97
N ALA A 165 -15.63 -3.57 2.20
CA ALA A 165 -16.62 -3.74 3.26
C ALA A 165 -17.96 -3.08 2.88
N GLU A 166 -17.91 -1.84 2.36
CA GLU A 166 -19.09 -1.12 1.88
C GLU A 166 -19.76 -1.85 0.71
N ARG A 167 -18.98 -2.27 -0.30
CA ARG A 167 -19.51 -3.03 -1.44
C ARG A 167 -20.21 -4.31 -1.00
N ASP A 168 -19.58 -5.10 -0.13
CA ASP A 168 -20.15 -6.37 0.31
C ASP A 168 -21.42 -6.15 1.16
N PHE A 169 -21.46 -5.06 1.93
CA PHE A 169 -22.66 -4.64 2.64
C PHE A 169 -23.81 -4.25 1.69
N TYR A 170 -23.56 -3.40 0.68
CA TYR A 170 -24.58 -3.03 -0.30
C TYR A 170 -25.05 -4.21 -1.15
N LYS A 171 -24.16 -5.16 -1.44
CA LYS A 171 -24.49 -6.39 -2.13
C LYS A 171 -25.46 -7.26 -1.32
N GLU A 172 -25.21 -7.44 -0.02
CA GLU A 172 -26.14 -8.16 0.86
C GLU A 172 -27.50 -7.45 1.00
N ILE A 173 -27.51 -6.12 1.03
CA ILE A 173 -28.76 -5.35 0.99
C ILE A 173 -29.52 -5.61 -0.33
N ALA A 174 -28.84 -5.54 -1.48
CA ALA A 174 -29.47 -5.81 -2.77
C ALA A 174 -30.03 -7.25 -2.85
N GLU A 175 -29.25 -8.25 -2.42
CA GLU A 175 -29.69 -9.65 -2.39
C GLU A 175 -30.85 -9.89 -1.41
N SER A 176 -30.88 -9.20 -0.27
CA SER A 176 -32.01 -9.28 0.67
C SER A 176 -33.27 -8.60 0.13
N LEU A 177 -33.12 -7.49 -0.61
CA LEU A 177 -34.20 -6.80 -1.30
C LEU A 177 -34.81 -7.66 -2.41
N GLU A 178 -33.99 -8.37 -3.20
CA GLU A 178 -34.45 -9.35 -4.19
C GLU A 178 -35.19 -10.52 -3.55
N ARG A 179 -34.75 -11.00 -2.38
CA ARG A 179 -35.46 -12.07 -1.62
C ARG A 179 -36.77 -11.62 -0.98
N THR A 180 -37.00 -10.32 -0.85
CA THR A 180 -38.28 -9.74 -0.38
C THR A 180 -39.25 -9.36 -1.50
N GLU A 181 -39.01 -9.78 -2.74
CA GLU A 181 -40.08 -9.72 -3.75
C GLU A 181 -41.25 -10.61 -3.28
N PRO A 182 -42.45 -10.04 -3.03
CA PRO A 182 -43.59 -10.86 -2.64
C PRO A 182 -43.89 -11.85 -3.77
N PRO A 183 -44.26 -13.10 -3.47
CA PRO A 183 -44.68 -14.04 -4.51
C PRO A 183 -45.79 -13.35 -5.32
N MET A 184 -45.51 -13.05 -6.59
CA MET A 184 -46.48 -12.39 -7.46
C MET A 184 -47.53 -13.39 -7.87
N VAL A 185 -48.61 -13.44 -7.10
CA VAL A 185 -49.74 -14.33 -7.37
C VAL A 185 -50.71 -13.65 -8.34
N GLY A 186 -51.23 -14.41 -9.30
CA GLY A 186 -52.34 -14.00 -10.16
C GLY A 186 -51.95 -13.08 -11.32
N LYS A 187 -52.71 -11.97 -11.49
CA LYS A 187 -52.63 -11.11 -12.68
C LYS A 187 -51.28 -10.42 -12.91
N TYR A 188 -50.53 -10.14 -11.85
CA TYR A 188 -49.27 -9.39 -11.94
C TYR A 188 -48.12 -10.16 -12.62
N ARG A 189 -48.22 -11.49 -12.74
CA ARG A 189 -47.29 -12.31 -13.54
C ARG A 189 -47.25 -11.91 -15.02
N ILE A 190 -48.34 -11.33 -15.53
CA ILE A 190 -48.40 -10.82 -16.90
C ILE A 190 -47.48 -9.59 -17.07
N LEU A 191 -47.40 -8.73 -16.05
CA LEU A 191 -46.56 -7.53 -16.10
C LEU A 191 -45.08 -7.90 -16.04
N GLU A 192 -44.71 -8.87 -15.20
CA GLU A 192 -43.36 -9.42 -15.11
C GLU A 192 -42.92 -10.07 -16.43
N LEU A 193 -43.82 -10.83 -17.06
CA LEU A 193 -43.57 -11.42 -18.38
C LEU A 193 -43.29 -10.33 -19.42
N LEU A 194 -44.14 -9.31 -19.50
CA LEU A 194 -43.96 -8.22 -20.48
C LEU A 194 -42.72 -7.37 -20.20
N GLU A 195 -42.37 -7.16 -18.93
CA GLU A 195 -41.13 -6.49 -18.52
C GLU A 195 -39.89 -7.31 -18.91
N LYS A 196 -39.92 -8.63 -18.70
CA LYS A 196 -38.81 -9.54 -19.03
C LYS A 196 -38.53 -9.64 -20.53
N TYR A 197 -39.58 -9.75 -21.34
CA TYR A 197 -39.43 -9.92 -22.80
C TYR A 197 -39.37 -8.60 -23.57
N GLY A 198 -39.79 -7.47 -22.97
CA GLY A 198 -39.66 -6.14 -23.55
C GLY A 198 -40.39 -5.95 -24.89
N ARG A 199 -41.39 -6.79 -25.21
CA ARG A 199 -42.12 -6.80 -26.49
C ARG A 199 -43.62 -6.88 -26.29
N GLU A 200 -44.38 -6.45 -27.30
CA GLU A 200 -45.82 -6.65 -27.31
C GLU A 200 -46.17 -8.13 -27.47
N MET A 201 -47.14 -8.62 -26.69
CA MET A 201 -47.55 -10.03 -26.74
C MET A 201 -49.06 -10.16 -26.92
N LYS A 202 -49.48 -11.23 -27.61
CA LYS A 202 -50.88 -11.62 -27.77
C LYS A 202 -51.36 -12.40 -26.54
N PRO A 203 -52.67 -12.41 -26.23
CA PRO A 203 -53.23 -13.19 -25.11
C PRO A 203 -52.87 -14.68 -25.15
N VAL A 204 -52.77 -15.27 -26.34
CA VAL A 204 -52.41 -16.68 -26.53
C VAL A 204 -50.94 -16.92 -26.16
N GLU A 205 -50.05 -16.00 -26.51
CA GLU A 205 -48.62 -16.09 -26.19
C GLU A 205 -48.41 -15.97 -24.67
N ILE A 206 -49.11 -15.03 -24.04
CA ILE A 206 -49.10 -14.85 -22.57
C ILE A 206 -49.67 -16.09 -21.86
N ALA A 207 -50.73 -16.69 -22.40
CA ALA A 207 -51.34 -17.91 -21.85
C ALA A 207 -50.38 -19.11 -21.89
N ASN A 208 -49.67 -19.28 -23.01
CA ASN A 208 -48.69 -20.35 -23.18
C ASN A 208 -47.49 -20.19 -22.24
N GLU A 209 -46.93 -18.99 -22.14
CA GLU A 209 -45.76 -18.71 -21.27
C GLU A 209 -46.09 -18.84 -19.77
N LEU A 210 -47.31 -18.50 -19.37
CA LEU A 210 -47.73 -18.56 -17.96
C LEU A 210 -48.41 -19.90 -17.59
N ASN A 211 -48.60 -20.81 -18.55
CA ASN A 211 -49.36 -22.05 -18.42
C ASN A 211 -50.76 -21.82 -17.80
N LEU A 212 -51.49 -20.83 -18.34
CA LEU A 212 -52.82 -20.46 -17.90
C LEU A 212 -53.82 -20.59 -19.05
N SER A 213 -55.11 -20.75 -18.75
CA SER A 213 -56.12 -20.72 -19.80
C SER A 213 -56.24 -19.32 -20.40
N GLU A 214 -56.48 -19.26 -21.71
CA GLU A 214 -56.62 -17.98 -22.43
C GLU A 214 -57.75 -17.11 -21.85
N VAL A 215 -58.82 -17.76 -21.35
CA VAL A 215 -59.93 -17.08 -20.65
C VAL A 215 -59.45 -16.36 -19.39
N THR A 216 -58.58 -17.01 -18.60
CA THR A 216 -57.99 -16.44 -17.37
C THR A 216 -57.08 -15.27 -17.70
N VAL A 217 -56.24 -15.41 -18.73
CA VAL A 217 -55.36 -14.34 -19.20
C VAL A 217 -56.15 -13.14 -19.70
N ARG A 218 -57.23 -13.36 -20.46
CA ARG A 218 -58.11 -12.27 -20.92
C ARG A 218 -58.80 -11.55 -19.76
N LYS A 219 -59.16 -12.27 -18.70
CA LYS A 219 -59.68 -11.66 -17.45
C LYS A 219 -58.61 -10.78 -16.79
N TYR A 220 -57.39 -11.28 -16.61
CA TYR A 220 -56.29 -10.53 -16.00
C TYR A 220 -55.88 -9.31 -16.81
N ILE A 221 -55.79 -9.42 -18.13
CA ILE A 221 -55.49 -8.29 -19.01
C ILE A 221 -56.56 -7.20 -18.85
N ARG A 222 -57.84 -7.56 -18.76
CA ARG A 222 -58.91 -6.58 -18.53
C ARG A 222 -58.74 -5.83 -17.22
N GLU A 223 -58.44 -6.53 -16.13
CA GLU A 223 -58.19 -5.90 -14.83
C GLU A 223 -56.97 -4.97 -14.85
N LEU A 224 -55.88 -5.40 -15.50
CA LEU A 224 -54.65 -4.61 -15.61
C LEU A 224 -54.80 -3.37 -16.52
N LEU A 225 -55.65 -3.44 -17.54
CA LEU A 225 -56.02 -2.27 -18.36
C LEU A 225 -56.82 -1.26 -17.54
N LEU A 226 -57.77 -1.71 -16.71
CA LEU A 226 -58.53 -0.84 -15.81
C LEU A 226 -57.63 -0.14 -14.79
N GLU A 227 -56.57 -0.81 -14.35
CA GLU A 227 -55.58 -0.24 -13.42
C GLU A 227 -54.55 0.68 -14.10
N GLY A 228 -54.58 0.76 -15.45
CA GLY A 228 -53.65 1.55 -16.25
C GLY A 228 -52.22 1.00 -16.25
N LEU A 229 -52.05 -0.32 -16.04
CA LEU A 229 -50.74 -0.97 -16.00
C LEU A 229 -50.35 -1.60 -17.35
N LEU A 230 -51.32 -1.81 -18.23
CA LEU A 230 -51.14 -2.27 -19.60
C LEU A 230 -51.63 -1.23 -20.59
N VAL A 231 -51.04 -1.25 -21.79
CA VAL A 231 -51.54 -0.52 -22.96
C VAL A 231 -51.91 -1.51 -24.04
N LYS A 232 -53.10 -1.33 -24.61
CA LYS A 232 -53.65 -2.16 -25.68
C LYS A 232 -53.33 -1.53 -27.03
N ASN A 233 -52.80 -2.33 -27.96
CA ASN A 233 -52.60 -1.92 -29.34
C ASN A 233 -53.77 -2.45 -30.20
N ASP A 234 -54.62 -1.53 -30.64
CA ASP A 234 -55.83 -1.84 -31.41
C ASP A 234 -55.59 -1.99 -32.92
N LYS A 235 -54.36 -1.77 -33.38
CA LYS A 235 -54.02 -1.74 -34.81
C LYS A 235 -53.94 -3.13 -35.46
N VAL A 236 -53.71 -4.18 -34.67
CA VAL A 236 -53.53 -5.56 -35.16
C VAL A 236 -54.53 -6.48 -34.47
N ARG A 237 -55.20 -7.37 -35.22
CA ARG A 237 -56.03 -8.45 -34.66
C ARG A 237 -55.30 -9.79 -34.82
N PRO A 238 -55.20 -10.63 -33.76
CA PRO A 238 -55.61 -10.37 -32.38
C PRO A 238 -54.76 -9.27 -31.71
N TYR A 239 -55.39 -8.48 -30.83
CA TYR A 239 -54.77 -7.33 -30.14
C TYR A 239 -53.53 -7.75 -29.36
N THR A 240 -52.51 -6.89 -29.39
CA THR A 240 -51.27 -7.02 -28.62
C THR A 240 -51.28 -6.08 -27.42
N TYR A 241 -50.53 -6.43 -26.38
CA TYR A 241 -50.47 -5.68 -25.13
C TYR A 241 -49.02 -5.43 -24.74
N VAL A 242 -48.74 -4.23 -24.24
CA VAL A 242 -47.43 -3.80 -23.74
C VAL A 242 -47.54 -3.29 -22.31
N LEU A 243 -46.40 -3.29 -21.62
CA LEU A 243 -46.29 -2.67 -20.31
C LEU A 243 -46.52 -1.15 -20.43
N GLY A 244 -47.51 -0.62 -19.71
CA GLY A 244 -47.85 0.80 -19.74
C GLY A 244 -47.05 1.64 -18.76
N ASP A 245 -46.71 1.07 -17.60
CA ASP A 245 -46.02 1.76 -16.50
C ASP A 245 -44.75 0.99 -16.10
N PRO A 246 -43.55 1.52 -16.41
CA PRO A 246 -42.27 0.90 -16.02
C PRO A 246 -42.07 0.82 -14.50
N ASN A 247 -42.78 1.65 -13.73
CA ASN A 247 -42.68 1.72 -12.27
C ASN A 247 -43.84 1.04 -11.55
N TRP A 248 -44.56 0.14 -12.24
CA TRP A 248 -45.73 -0.56 -11.70
C TRP A 248 -45.45 -1.27 -10.36
N ARG A 249 -44.25 -1.82 -10.17
CA ARG A 249 -43.82 -2.43 -8.89
C ARG A 249 -43.89 -1.46 -7.71
N ARG A 250 -43.52 -0.18 -7.93
CA ARG A 250 -43.57 0.88 -6.90
C ARG A 250 -45.00 1.25 -6.55
N ARG A 251 -45.91 1.29 -7.53
CA ARG A 251 -47.35 1.55 -7.29
C ARG A 251 -48.03 0.45 -6.49
N LEU A 252 -47.63 -0.81 -6.68
CA LEU A 252 -48.14 -1.91 -5.87
C LEU A 252 -47.70 -1.82 -4.41
N ARG A 253 -46.46 -1.36 -4.16
CA ARG A 253 -45.97 -1.13 -2.79
C ARG A 253 -46.69 0.03 -2.09
N ALA A 254 -47.10 1.06 -2.81
CA ALA A 254 -47.80 2.22 -2.26
C ALA A 254 -49.31 1.97 -1.98
N LYS A 255 -49.89 0.89 -2.50
CA LYS A 255 -51.29 0.50 -2.27
C LYS A 255 -51.48 -0.43 -1.06
N LYS A 256 -50.40 -1.01 -0.53
CA LYS A 256 -50.40 -1.77 0.74
C LYS A 256 -50.24 -0.81 1.90
#